data_AF-A0A2W6EIY2-F1
#
_entry.id   AF-A0A2W6EIY2-F1
#
_cell.length_a   1.000
_cell.length_b   1.000
_cell.length_c   1.000
_cell.angle_alpha   90.00
_cell.angle_beta   90.00
_cell.angle_gamma   90.00
#
_symmetry.space_group_name_H-M   'P 1'
#
loop_
_entity.id
_entity.type
_entity.pdbx_description
1 polymer ?
#
loop_
_entity_poly.entity_id
_entity_poly.type
_entity_poly.pdbx_seq_one_letter_code
_entity_poly.pdbx_strand_id
1 'polypeptide(L)'
;MTASPETVTNGTIPAAAPTPPTVTRRTPLPEIEAEPSGALDRFLVGLFVAVPLLAVLAAIPLAWNLGWLGWHDVVIALVFYVISGMGISMGFHRYFTHSSFKANRGLKIALAVAGTLAIEGPVLVWVADHRRHHKYSDKEGDPHSPWRFGTDWKALTKGFGYAHIGWLFNPNRTSQARFCPDLLADKDVSRISRWFPGIVAVSLLAPALIGGLWSMSIAGA
;
A
#
# COMPACT_ATOMS: atom_id res chain seq x y z
N MET A 1 57.86 77.34 16.44
CA MET A 1 56.66 77.00 15.65
C MET A 1 56.37 75.53 15.87
N THR A 2 55.13 75.27 16.26
CA THR A 2 54.59 74.10 16.98
C THR A 2 54.46 72.85 16.12
N ALA A 3 54.94 71.72 16.63
CA ALA A 3 54.59 70.40 16.13
C ALA A 3 53.12 70.08 16.51
N SER A 4 52.34 69.62 15.53
CA SER A 4 50.96 69.16 15.74
C SER A 4 50.95 67.69 16.17
N PRO A 5 50.10 67.25 17.12
CA PRO A 5 50.06 65.86 17.55
C PRO A 5 49.18 65.03 16.60
N GLU A 6 49.66 63.84 16.24
CA GLU A 6 48.89 62.84 15.50
C GLU A 6 47.74 62.29 16.36
N THR A 7 46.53 62.32 15.81
CA THR A 7 45.34 61.78 16.46
C THR A 7 45.20 60.30 16.12
N VAL A 8 45.51 59.42 17.08
CA VAL A 8 45.26 57.97 16.95
C VAL A 8 43.76 57.72 17.13
N THR A 9 43.05 57.46 16.05
CA THR A 9 41.66 57.01 16.09
C THR A 9 41.61 55.52 16.47
N ASN A 10 41.15 55.22 17.68
CA ASN A 10 40.79 53.85 18.09
C ASN A 10 39.66 53.32 17.20
N GLY A 11 39.99 52.47 16.24
CA GLY A 11 39.02 51.73 15.45
C GLY A 11 38.23 50.76 16.32
N THR A 12 36.92 50.97 16.42
CA THR A 12 36.00 50.00 17.01
C THR A 12 35.94 48.77 16.09
N ILE A 13 36.36 47.61 16.59
CA ILE A 13 36.20 46.32 15.90
C ILE A 13 34.69 46.08 15.71
N PRO A 14 34.18 45.84 14.48
CA PRO A 14 32.78 45.47 14.30
C PRO A 14 32.50 44.17 15.04
N ALA A 15 31.46 44.17 15.89
CA ALA A 15 30.98 42.95 16.54
C ALA A 15 30.66 41.91 15.46
N ALA A 16 31.25 40.71 15.60
CA ALA A 16 31.00 39.60 14.70
C ALA A 16 29.50 39.32 14.61
N ALA A 17 28.97 39.27 13.38
CA ALA A 17 27.56 38.97 13.14
C ALA A 17 27.21 37.61 13.77
N PRO A 18 26.03 37.47 14.43
CA PRO A 18 25.62 36.20 15.01
C PRO A 18 25.53 35.14 13.92
N THR A 19 26.24 34.03 14.13
CA THR A 19 26.20 32.86 13.25
C THR A 19 24.74 32.41 13.11
N PRO A 20 24.21 32.18 11.89
CA PRO A 20 22.86 31.67 11.72
C PRO A 20 22.71 30.37 12.51
N PRO A 21 21.54 30.13 13.14
CA PRO A 21 21.31 28.86 13.82
C PRO A 21 21.52 27.73 12.83
N THR A 22 22.44 26.83 13.15
CA THR A 22 22.66 25.59 12.40
C THR A 22 21.32 24.85 12.37
N VAL A 23 20.63 24.91 11.23
CA VAL A 23 19.44 24.08 10.99
C VAL A 23 19.96 22.65 10.97
N THR A 24 19.81 21.94 12.07
CA THR A 24 20.05 20.50 12.14
C THR A 24 19.10 19.86 11.16
N ARG A 25 19.62 19.51 9.98
CA ARG A 25 18.89 18.81 8.93
C ARG A 25 18.43 17.49 9.53
N ARG A 26 17.15 17.40 9.91
CA ARG A 26 16.55 16.16 10.42
C ARG A 26 16.89 15.04 9.46
N THR A 27 17.54 14.00 9.97
CA THR A 27 17.84 12.80 9.18
C THR A 27 16.53 12.27 8.59
N PRO A 28 16.46 12.03 7.27
CA PRO A 28 15.26 11.48 6.67
C PRO A 28 14.93 10.11 7.29
N LEU A 29 13.65 9.85 7.57
CA LEU A 29 13.21 8.55 8.11
C LEU A 29 13.63 7.39 7.18
N PRO A 30 13.97 6.20 7.71
CA PRO A 30 14.37 5.06 6.90
C PRO A 30 13.26 4.66 5.92
N GLU A 31 13.64 4.13 4.76
CA GLU A 31 12.68 3.73 3.71
C GLU A 31 12.17 2.31 3.89
N ILE A 32 12.90 1.50 4.64
CA ILE A 32 12.56 0.13 5.05
C ILE A 32 12.33 0.15 6.55
N GLU A 33 11.31 -0.58 7.01
CA GLU A 33 11.09 -0.80 8.43
C GLU A 33 12.31 -1.52 9.06
N ALA A 34 12.66 -1.17 10.30
CA ALA A 34 13.82 -1.75 10.97
C ALA A 34 13.67 -3.27 11.18
N GLU A 35 12.45 -3.70 11.50
CA GLU A 35 12.12 -5.10 11.72
C GLU A 35 11.59 -5.73 10.43
N PRO A 36 12.26 -6.77 9.88
CA PRO A 36 11.77 -7.50 8.72
C PRO A 36 10.51 -8.31 9.04
N SER A 37 9.74 -8.69 8.02
CA SER A 37 8.61 -9.62 8.23
C SER A 37 9.11 -10.99 8.69
N GLY A 38 8.38 -11.62 9.62
CA GLY A 38 8.72 -12.94 10.15
C GLY A 38 8.64 -14.06 9.09
N ALA A 39 9.18 -15.23 9.42
CA ALA A 39 8.95 -16.44 8.60
C ALA A 39 7.48 -16.85 8.58
N LEU A 40 6.79 -16.71 9.72
CA LEU A 40 5.36 -16.97 9.84
C LEU A 40 4.53 -16.04 8.93
N ASP A 41 4.81 -14.74 8.93
CA ASP A 41 4.09 -13.77 8.08
C ASP A 41 4.16 -14.17 6.60
N ARG A 42 5.35 -14.53 6.12
CA ARG A 42 5.58 -14.95 4.73
C ARG A 42 4.89 -16.29 4.42
N PHE A 43 4.90 -17.22 5.36
CA PHE A 43 4.15 -18.47 5.24
C PHE A 43 2.64 -18.21 5.15
N LEU A 44 2.10 -17.32 6.00
CA LEU A 44 0.70 -16.94 5.99
C LEU A 44 0.32 -16.24 4.69
N VAL A 45 1.16 -15.34 4.17
CA VAL A 45 0.97 -14.74 2.84
C VAL A 45 0.89 -15.83 1.77
N GLY A 46 1.80 -16.81 1.80
CA GLY A 46 1.77 -17.95 0.87
C GLY A 46 0.48 -18.76 0.94
N LEU A 47 0.03 -19.11 2.15
CA LEU A 47 -1.23 -19.81 2.37
C LEU A 47 -2.42 -18.98 1.86
N PHE A 48 -2.41 -17.68 2.15
CA PHE A 48 -3.49 -16.76 1.81
C PHE A 48 -3.58 -16.48 0.30
N VAL A 49 -2.47 -16.57 -0.42
CA VAL A 49 -2.46 -16.51 -1.90
C VAL A 49 -2.87 -17.86 -2.51
N ALA A 50 -2.32 -18.97 -2.01
CA ALA A 50 -2.50 -20.28 -2.64
C ALA A 50 -3.89 -20.88 -2.39
N VAL A 51 -4.41 -20.80 -1.16
CA VAL A 51 -5.67 -21.48 -0.79
C VAL A 51 -6.87 -20.94 -1.55
N PRO A 52 -7.14 -19.61 -1.61
CA PRO A 52 -8.27 -19.10 -2.39
C PRO A 52 -8.16 -19.42 -3.88
N LEU A 53 -6.95 -19.37 -4.46
CA LEU A 53 -6.73 -19.73 -5.85
C LEU A 53 -7.06 -21.19 -6.12
N LEU A 54 -6.55 -22.11 -5.30
CA LEU A 54 -6.84 -23.54 -5.41
C LEU A 54 -8.32 -23.83 -5.15
N ALA A 55 -8.94 -23.13 -4.21
CA ALA A 55 -10.37 -23.25 -3.91
C ALA A 55 -11.21 -22.83 -5.13
N VAL A 56 -10.90 -21.71 -5.79
CA VAL A 56 -11.59 -21.27 -7.01
C VAL A 56 -11.41 -22.28 -8.14
N LEU A 57 -10.19 -22.77 -8.36
CA LEU A 57 -9.88 -23.75 -9.41
C LEU A 57 -10.62 -25.09 -9.20
N ALA A 58 -10.85 -25.50 -7.96
CA ALA A 58 -11.58 -26.72 -7.64
C ALA A 58 -13.10 -26.52 -7.57
N ALA A 59 -13.55 -25.43 -6.96
CA ALA A 59 -14.96 -25.16 -6.67
C ALA A 59 -15.75 -24.80 -7.93
N ILE A 60 -15.18 -24.01 -8.85
CA ILE A 60 -15.92 -23.60 -10.05
C ILE A 60 -16.31 -24.81 -10.92
N PRO A 61 -15.38 -25.71 -11.34
CA PRO A 61 -15.77 -26.87 -12.14
C PRO A 61 -16.73 -27.81 -11.42
N LEU A 62 -16.54 -28.01 -10.11
CA LEU A 62 -17.39 -28.90 -9.31
C LEU A 62 -18.81 -28.33 -9.16
N ALA A 63 -18.92 -27.07 -8.70
CA ALA A 63 -20.21 -26.42 -8.48
C ALA A 63 -20.96 -26.18 -9.80
N TRP A 64 -20.25 -25.97 -10.91
CA TRP A 64 -20.87 -25.84 -12.23
C TRP A 64 -21.39 -27.19 -12.74
N ASN A 65 -20.61 -28.26 -12.63
CA ASN A 65 -21.03 -29.60 -13.06
C ASN A 65 -22.17 -30.18 -12.20
N LEU A 66 -22.22 -29.81 -10.93
CA LEU A 66 -23.30 -30.21 -10.01
C LEU A 66 -24.53 -29.29 -10.09
N GLY A 67 -24.48 -28.23 -10.91
CA GLY A 67 -25.60 -27.29 -11.09
C GLY A 67 -25.88 -26.40 -9.87
N TRP A 68 -24.90 -26.23 -8.97
CA TRP A 68 -25.02 -25.41 -7.77
C TRP A 68 -24.82 -23.91 -8.06
N LEU A 69 -24.10 -23.57 -9.14
CA LEU A 69 -23.91 -22.20 -9.58
C LEU A 69 -25.10 -21.69 -10.40
N GLY A 70 -25.73 -20.62 -9.94
CA GLY A 70 -26.80 -19.91 -10.61
C GLY A 70 -26.38 -18.54 -11.14
N TRP A 71 -27.28 -17.89 -11.89
CA TRP A 71 -27.04 -16.53 -12.39
C TRP A 71 -26.84 -15.49 -11.28
N HIS A 72 -27.43 -15.72 -10.09
CA HIS A 72 -27.25 -14.84 -8.93
C HIS A 72 -25.79 -14.82 -8.45
N ASP A 73 -25.08 -15.95 -8.50
CA ASP A 73 -23.65 -16.02 -8.12
C ASP A 73 -22.79 -15.19 -9.07
N VAL A 74 -23.10 -15.23 -10.36
CA VAL A 74 -22.42 -14.39 -11.38
C VAL A 74 -22.65 -12.92 -11.09
N VAL A 75 -23.87 -12.53 -10.74
CA VAL A 75 -24.21 -11.14 -10.38
C VAL A 75 -23.47 -10.71 -9.10
N ILE A 76 -23.46 -11.55 -8.06
CA ILE A 76 -22.76 -11.27 -6.80
C ILE A 76 -21.26 -11.11 -7.07
N ALA A 77 -20.64 -12.04 -7.81
CA ALA A 77 -19.24 -11.99 -8.18
C ALA A 77 -18.91 -10.71 -8.96
N LEU A 78 -19.72 -10.34 -9.94
CA LEU A 78 -19.51 -9.14 -10.74
C LEU A 78 -19.62 -7.86 -9.90
N VAL A 79 -20.62 -7.77 -9.01
CA VAL A 79 -20.81 -6.61 -8.13
C VAL A 79 -19.61 -6.45 -7.20
N PHE A 80 -19.17 -7.52 -6.55
CA PHE A 80 -18.00 -7.48 -5.67
C PHE A 80 -16.73 -7.14 -6.45
N TYR A 81 -16.54 -7.70 -7.65
CA TYR A 81 -15.42 -7.39 -8.53
C TYR A 81 -15.37 -5.91 -8.90
N VAL A 82 -16.50 -5.31 -9.29
CA VAL A 82 -16.57 -3.89 -9.65
C VAL A 82 -16.32 -3.01 -8.43
N ILE A 83 -16.92 -3.31 -7.27
CA ILE A 83 -16.74 -2.52 -6.05
C ILE A 83 -15.27 -2.57 -5.60
N SER A 84 -14.66 -3.76 -5.53
CA SER A 84 -13.29 -3.91 -5.07
C SER A 84 -12.28 -3.31 -6.05
N GLY A 85 -12.46 -3.55 -7.36
CA GLY A 85 -11.63 -2.97 -8.43
C GLY A 85 -11.72 -1.44 -8.49
N MET A 86 -12.92 -0.87 -8.28
CA MET A 86 -13.08 0.59 -8.14
C MET A 86 -12.45 1.10 -6.84
N GLY A 87 -12.52 0.32 -5.76
CA GLY A 87 -11.83 0.60 -4.51
C GLY A 87 -10.30 0.70 -4.65
N ILE A 88 -9.69 -0.22 -5.39
CA ILE A 88 -8.25 -0.16 -5.70
C ILE A 88 -7.95 1.02 -6.63
N SER A 89 -8.63 1.10 -7.77
CA SER A 89 -8.30 2.09 -8.82
C SER A 89 -8.62 3.53 -8.42
N MET A 90 -9.82 3.81 -7.89
CA MET A 90 -10.23 5.15 -7.47
C MET A 90 -9.78 5.46 -6.05
N GLY A 91 -9.81 4.48 -5.16
CA GLY A 91 -9.42 4.64 -3.76
C GLY A 91 -7.92 4.57 -3.54
N PHE A 92 -7.37 3.36 -3.44
CA PHE A 92 -5.97 3.14 -3.05
C PHE A 92 -4.99 3.85 -3.98
N HIS A 93 -5.23 3.74 -5.28
CA HIS A 93 -4.38 4.31 -6.31
C HIS A 93 -4.60 5.82 -6.49
N ARG A 94 -5.74 6.25 -7.07
CA ARG A 94 -5.94 7.66 -7.42
C ARG A 94 -6.12 8.58 -6.21
N TYR A 95 -6.94 8.20 -5.25
CA TYR A 95 -7.22 9.05 -4.10
C TYR A 95 -6.10 9.02 -3.05
N PHE A 96 -5.79 7.84 -2.49
CA PHE A 96 -4.86 7.73 -1.35
C PHE A 96 -3.39 7.85 -1.76
N THR A 97 -3.01 7.32 -2.92
CA THR A 97 -1.62 7.44 -3.38
C THR A 97 -1.36 8.75 -4.10
N HIS A 98 -2.17 9.09 -5.10
CA HIS A 98 -1.89 10.24 -5.99
C HIS A 98 -2.63 11.52 -5.66
N SER A 99 -3.55 11.52 -4.68
CA SER A 99 -4.36 12.70 -4.34
C SER A 99 -5.05 13.34 -5.55
N SER A 100 -5.46 12.53 -6.53
CA SER A 100 -5.96 13.00 -7.84
C SER A 100 -7.29 13.75 -7.76
N PHE A 101 -8.03 13.60 -6.67
CA PHE A 101 -9.28 14.33 -6.42
C PHE A 101 -9.52 14.53 -4.92
N LYS A 102 -10.47 15.39 -4.57
CA LYS A 102 -10.93 15.60 -3.19
C LYS A 102 -12.20 14.80 -2.96
N ALA A 103 -12.29 14.15 -1.81
CA ALA A 103 -13.45 13.39 -1.38
C ALA A 103 -13.91 13.92 -0.02
N ASN A 104 -15.23 13.95 0.19
CA ASN A 104 -15.75 14.14 1.54
C ASN A 104 -15.42 12.90 2.41
N ARG A 105 -15.63 13.00 3.72
CA ARG A 105 -15.31 11.93 4.67
C ARG A 105 -16.00 10.60 4.33
N GLY A 106 -17.25 10.65 3.90
CA GLY A 106 -18.03 9.46 3.54
C GLY A 106 -17.44 8.72 2.35
N LEU A 107 -17.17 9.43 1.26
CA LEU A 107 -16.56 8.84 0.07
C LEU A 107 -15.12 8.33 0.35
N LYS A 108 -14.32 9.07 1.13
CA LYS A 108 -13.00 8.60 1.60
C LYS A 108 -13.10 7.24 2.28
N ILE A 109 -14.01 7.10 3.26
CA ILE A 109 -14.20 5.86 4.01
C ILE A 109 -14.70 4.75 3.09
N ALA A 110 -15.67 5.04 2.22
CA ALA A 110 -16.21 4.07 1.27
C ALA A 110 -15.12 3.54 0.33
N LEU A 111 -14.26 4.41 -0.21
CA LEU A 111 -13.14 4.02 -1.06
C LEU A 111 -12.09 3.19 -0.30
N ALA A 112 -11.80 3.51 0.95
CA ALA A 112 -10.87 2.74 1.77
C ALA A 112 -11.42 1.33 2.07
N VAL A 113 -12.71 1.21 2.41
CA VAL A 113 -13.35 -0.09 2.64
C VAL A 113 -13.44 -0.89 1.35
N ALA A 114 -13.91 -0.28 0.26
CA ALA A 114 -14.03 -0.92 -1.04
C ALA A 114 -12.67 -1.47 -1.54
N GLY A 115 -11.59 -0.69 -1.44
CA GLY A 115 -10.26 -1.19 -1.83
C GLY A 115 -9.77 -2.31 -0.92
N THR A 116 -10.14 -2.29 0.36
CA THR A 116 -9.79 -3.37 1.29
C THR A 116 -10.51 -4.69 0.96
N LEU A 117 -11.69 -4.65 0.33
CA LEU A 117 -12.38 -5.85 -0.17
C LEU A 117 -11.61 -6.57 -1.29
N ALA A 118 -10.64 -5.92 -1.94
CA ALA A 118 -9.78 -6.58 -2.93
C ALA A 118 -8.70 -7.47 -2.30
N ILE A 119 -8.48 -7.34 -0.99
CA ILE A 119 -7.56 -8.18 -0.22
C ILE A 119 -6.09 -8.05 -0.67
N GLU A 120 -5.69 -6.90 -1.22
CA GLU A 120 -4.30 -6.60 -1.61
C GLU A 120 -3.44 -6.06 -0.44
N GLY A 121 -3.81 -6.40 0.79
CA GLY A 121 -3.18 -5.90 2.01
C GLY A 121 -3.82 -4.62 2.57
N PRO A 122 -3.42 -4.20 3.79
CA PRO A 122 -3.97 -3.00 4.42
C PRO A 122 -3.66 -1.73 3.62
N VAL A 123 -4.62 -0.80 3.56
CA VAL A 123 -4.49 0.46 2.79
C VAL A 123 -3.19 1.22 3.05
N LEU A 124 -2.69 1.28 4.29
CA LEU A 124 -1.44 1.97 4.61
C LEU A 124 -0.20 1.27 4.02
N VAL A 125 -0.20 -0.07 4.03
CA VAL A 125 0.87 -0.89 3.45
C VAL A 125 0.87 -0.72 1.93
N TRP A 126 -0.29 -0.91 1.30
CA TRP A 126 -0.46 -0.78 -0.14
C TRP A 126 -0.01 0.60 -0.64
N VAL A 127 -0.45 1.69 0.00
CA VAL A 127 -0.08 3.05 -0.38
C VAL A 127 1.42 3.31 -0.17
N ALA A 128 2.01 2.80 0.91
CA ALA A 128 3.44 2.95 1.15
C ALA A 128 4.27 2.25 0.06
N ASP A 129 3.94 0.99 -0.26
CA ASP A 129 4.59 0.22 -1.32
C ASP A 129 4.39 0.90 -2.68
N HIS A 130 3.18 1.34 -3.01
CA HIS A 130 2.89 1.98 -4.29
C HIS A 130 3.60 3.33 -4.45
N ARG A 131 3.65 4.16 -3.40
CA ARG A 131 4.43 5.41 -3.42
C ARG A 131 5.92 5.16 -3.56
N ARG A 132 6.45 4.09 -2.95
CA ARG A 132 7.85 3.68 -3.11
C ARG A 132 8.13 3.15 -4.51
N HIS A 133 7.23 2.35 -5.07
CA HIS A 133 7.30 1.91 -6.47
C HIS A 133 7.38 3.12 -7.40
N HIS A 134 6.49 4.10 -7.28
CA HIS A 134 6.57 5.32 -8.10
C HIS A 134 7.88 6.11 -7.93
N LYS A 135 8.44 6.15 -6.73
CA LYS A 135 9.72 6.82 -6.47
C LYS A 135 10.89 6.13 -7.20
N TYR A 136 10.88 4.80 -7.25
CA TYR A 136 11.99 3.99 -7.76
C TYR A 136 11.65 3.18 -9.00
N SER A 137 10.56 3.50 -9.70
CA SER A 137 10.01 2.67 -10.78
C SER A 137 11.10 2.23 -11.76
N ASP A 138 11.17 0.91 -11.98
CA ASP A 138 12.15 0.23 -12.84
C ASP A 138 13.63 0.42 -12.42
N LYS A 139 13.89 0.84 -11.18
CA LYS A 139 15.24 1.03 -10.61
C LYS A 139 15.40 0.25 -9.32
N GLU A 140 16.64 0.22 -8.84
CA GLU A 140 16.95 -0.32 -7.52
C GLU A 140 16.13 0.42 -6.44
N GLY A 141 15.54 -0.35 -5.54
CA GLY A 141 14.62 0.17 -4.51
C GLY A 141 13.13 0.05 -4.84
N ASP A 142 12.74 -0.26 -6.08
CA ASP A 142 11.38 -0.63 -6.44
C ASP A 142 10.99 -1.99 -5.81
N PRO A 143 9.90 -2.06 -5.01
CA PRO A 143 9.49 -3.31 -4.36
C PRO A 143 9.26 -4.48 -5.33
N HIS A 144 8.78 -4.20 -6.55
CA HIS A 144 8.30 -5.21 -7.49
C HIS A 144 8.73 -4.92 -8.94
N SER A 145 9.96 -4.42 -9.12
CA SER A 145 10.52 -4.19 -10.46
C SER A 145 10.80 -5.51 -11.19
N PRO A 146 10.37 -5.65 -12.47
CA PRO A 146 10.74 -6.79 -13.32
C PRO A 146 12.22 -6.77 -13.75
N TRP A 147 12.91 -5.64 -13.56
CA TRP A 147 14.32 -5.45 -13.96
C TRP A 147 15.32 -5.87 -12.89
N ARG A 148 14.83 -6.34 -11.73
CA ARG A 148 15.63 -6.70 -10.55
C ARG A 148 16.82 -7.64 -10.84
N PHE A 149 16.69 -8.56 -11.80
CA PHE A 149 17.70 -9.59 -12.06
C PHE A 149 18.57 -9.34 -13.29
N GLY A 150 18.43 -8.19 -13.96
CA GLY A 150 19.14 -7.86 -15.19
C GLY A 150 18.20 -7.58 -16.37
N THR A 151 18.78 -7.40 -17.56
CA THR A 151 18.08 -6.92 -18.76
C THR A 151 17.97 -7.95 -19.89
N ASP A 152 18.57 -9.14 -19.74
CA ASP A 152 18.41 -10.22 -20.70
C ASP A 152 17.06 -10.96 -20.54
N TRP A 153 16.67 -11.76 -21.53
CA TRP A 153 15.36 -12.42 -21.54
C TRP A 153 15.14 -13.40 -20.39
N LYS A 154 16.21 -14.06 -19.89
CA LYS A 154 16.12 -14.99 -18.75
C LYS A 154 15.91 -14.20 -17.47
N ALA A 155 16.67 -13.12 -17.30
CA ALA A 155 16.52 -12.18 -16.20
C ALA A 155 15.12 -11.58 -16.17
N LEU A 156 14.59 -11.15 -17.32
CA LEU A 156 13.23 -10.62 -17.44
C LEU A 156 12.14 -11.65 -17.15
N THR A 157 12.30 -12.90 -17.60
CA THR A 157 11.35 -13.98 -17.28
C THR A 157 11.30 -14.24 -15.78
N LYS A 158 12.47 -14.28 -15.12
CA LYS A 158 12.57 -14.42 -13.66
C LYS A 158 12.01 -13.19 -12.94
N GLY A 159 12.29 -12.00 -13.48
CA GLY A 159 11.83 -10.71 -12.96
C GLY A 159 10.32 -10.56 -13.02
N PHE A 160 9.68 -11.03 -14.10
CA PHE A 160 8.23 -11.09 -14.23
C PHE A 160 7.61 -11.93 -13.10
N GLY A 161 8.12 -13.14 -12.85
CA GLY A 161 7.62 -13.97 -11.74
C GLY A 161 7.79 -13.32 -10.37
N TYR A 162 8.89 -12.58 -10.17
CA TYR A 162 9.12 -11.80 -8.96
C TYR A 162 8.14 -10.62 -8.83
N ALA A 163 7.99 -9.81 -9.86
CA ALA A 163 7.08 -8.66 -9.89
C ALA A 163 5.62 -9.09 -9.72
N HIS A 164 5.23 -10.26 -10.23
CA HIS A 164 3.86 -10.76 -10.15
C HIS A 164 3.51 -11.30 -8.76
N ILE A 165 4.36 -12.16 -8.17
CA ILE A 165 4.07 -12.84 -6.89
C ILE A 165 5.27 -12.83 -5.95
N GLY A 166 6.49 -13.03 -6.46
CA GLY A 166 7.68 -13.27 -5.61
C GLY A 166 8.01 -12.13 -4.63
N TRP A 167 7.68 -10.88 -4.97
CA TRP A 167 7.94 -9.73 -4.11
C TRP A 167 7.16 -9.75 -2.79
N LEU A 168 5.99 -10.40 -2.75
CA LEU A 168 5.17 -10.55 -1.54
C LEU A 168 5.89 -11.31 -0.42
N PHE A 169 6.92 -12.08 -0.76
CA PHE A 169 7.73 -12.86 0.18
C PHE A 169 9.02 -12.14 0.61
N ASN A 170 9.25 -10.92 0.13
CA ASN A 170 10.40 -10.12 0.51
C ASN A 170 10.29 -9.69 1.97
N PRO A 171 11.28 -9.99 2.83
CA PRO A 171 11.22 -9.62 4.24
C PRO A 171 11.30 -8.11 4.49
N ASN A 172 11.82 -7.33 3.53
CA ASN A 172 12.01 -5.90 3.67
C ASN A 172 10.70 -5.15 3.43
N ARG A 173 10.09 -4.66 4.51
CA ARG A 173 8.82 -3.92 4.46
C ARG A 173 9.07 -2.43 4.20
N THR A 174 8.29 -1.83 3.31
CA THR A 174 8.35 -0.39 3.06
C THR A 174 7.89 0.40 4.28
N SER A 175 8.61 1.46 4.64
CA SER A 175 8.29 2.27 5.80
C SER A 175 7.04 3.14 5.59
N GLN A 176 6.00 2.90 6.38
CA GLN A 176 4.79 3.71 6.31
C GLN A 176 5.03 5.14 6.81
N ALA A 177 5.84 5.29 7.86
CA ALA A 177 6.19 6.60 8.41
C ALA A 177 6.92 7.48 7.39
N ARG A 178 7.69 6.87 6.48
CA ARG A 178 8.38 7.58 5.42
C ARG A 178 7.49 7.89 4.22
N PHE A 179 6.68 6.94 3.77
CA PHE A 179 5.97 7.05 2.48
C PHE A 179 4.51 7.52 2.61
N CYS A 180 3.84 7.30 3.74
CA CYS A 180 2.45 7.73 3.94
C CYS A 180 2.16 8.37 5.33
N PRO A 181 2.99 9.32 5.82
CA PRO A 181 2.77 9.97 7.11
C PRO A 181 1.44 10.74 7.20
N ASP A 182 0.95 11.25 6.06
CA ASP A 182 -0.34 11.90 5.91
C ASP A 182 -1.51 10.95 6.23
N LEU A 183 -1.44 9.70 5.77
CA LEU A 183 -2.49 8.70 6.01
C LEU A 183 -2.39 8.06 7.40
N LEU A 184 -1.17 7.96 7.95
CA LEU A 184 -0.97 7.56 9.34
C LEU A 184 -1.59 8.58 10.32
N ALA A 185 -1.56 9.88 9.98
CA ALA A 185 -2.22 10.91 10.77
C ALA A 185 -3.76 10.87 10.65
N ASP A 186 -4.31 10.27 9.60
CA ASP A 186 -5.76 10.12 9.40
C ASP A 186 -6.31 8.95 10.23
N LYS A 187 -7.07 9.29 11.27
CA LYS A 187 -7.68 8.33 12.20
C LYS A 187 -8.66 7.36 11.53
N ASP A 188 -9.37 7.79 10.49
CA ASP A 188 -10.33 6.94 9.79
C ASP A 188 -9.58 5.88 8.97
N VAL A 189 -8.60 6.31 8.18
CA VAL A 189 -7.79 5.43 7.33
C VAL A 189 -6.97 4.46 8.18
N SER A 190 -6.34 4.96 9.25
CA SER A 190 -5.59 4.12 10.19
C SER A 190 -6.47 3.11 10.93
N ARG A 191 -7.75 3.43 11.18
CA ARG A 191 -8.69 2.45 11.74
C ARG A 191 -9.03 1.38 10.71
N ILE A 192 -9.37 1.77 9.49
CA ILE A 192 -9.71 0.82 8.41
C ILE A 192 -8.52 -0.11 8.11
N SER A 193 -7.31 0.43 8.05
CA SER A 193 -6.09 -0.36 7.86
C SER A 193 -5.88 -1.40 8.97
N ARG A 194 -6.20 -1.09 10.22
CA ARG A 194 -6.12 -2.06 11.34
C ARG A 194 -7.23 -3.10 11.30
N TRP A 195 -8.40 -2.72 10.81
CA TRP A 195 -9.55 -3.62 10.62
C TRP A 195 -9.44 -4.50 9.38
N PHE A 196 -8.31 -4.48 8.67
CA PHE A 196 -8.06 -5.31 7.49
C PHE A 196 -8.52 -6.76 7.66
N PRO A 197 -8.13 -7.51 8.73
CA PRO A 197 -8.59 -8.91 8.88
C PRO A 197 -10.11 -9.05 8.97
N GLY A 198 -10.79 -8.11 9.62
CA GLY A 198 -12.25 -8.12 9.73
C GLY A 198 -12.93 -7.81 8.38
N ILE A 199 -12.39 -6.87 7.61
CA ILE A 199 -12.93 -6.55 6.28
C ILE A 199 -12.67 -7.70 5.30
N VAL A 200 -11.54 -8.40 5.43
CA VAL A 200 -11.26 -9.64 4.67
C VAL A 200 -12.28 -10.71 5.00
N ALA A 201 -12.59 -10.93 6.28
CA ALA A 201 -13.64 -11.88 6.66
C ALA A 201 -15.00 -11.49 6.05
N VAL A 202 -15.36 -10.21 6.07
CA VAL A 202 -16.58 -9.71 5.39
C VAL A 202 -16.51 -9.96 3.88
N SER A 203 -15.38 -9.71 3.23
CA SER A 203 -15.22 -9.91 1.79
C SER A 203 -15.40 -11.36 1.36
N LEU A 204 -15.04 -12.32 2.22
CA LEU A 204 -15.17 -13.75 1.95
C LEU A 204 -16.55 -14.30 2.33
N LEU A 205 -17.13 -13.83 3.45
CA LEU A 205 -18.40 -14.36 3.97
C LEU A 205 -19.63 -13.66 3.39
N ALA A 206 -19.54 -12.39 2.98
CA ALA A 206 -20.68 -11.66 2.47
C ALA A 206 -21.22 -12.23 1.14
N PRO A 207 -20.39 -12.61 0.15
CA PRO A 207 -20.89 -13.25 -1.07
C PRO A 207 -21.68 -14.53 -0.78
N ALA A 208 -21.14 -15.41 0.06
CA ALA A 208 -21.79 -16.63 0.54
C ALA A 208 -23.13 -16.34 1.22
N LEU A 209 -23.14 -15.41 2.19
CA LEU A 209 -24.37 -15.03 2.88
C LEU A 209 -25.44 -14.47 1.91
N ILE A 210 -25.03 -13.63 0.95
CA ILE A 210 -25.94 -13.05 -0.03
C ILE A 210 -26.51 -14.13 -0.94
N GLY A 211 -25.67 -15.05 -1.46
CA GLY A 211 -26.12 -16.15 -2.31
C GLY A 211 -27.06 -17.11 -1.58
N GLY A 212 -26.74 -17.45 -0.33
CA GLY A 212 -27.56 -18.30 0.51
C GLY A 212 -28.92 -17.70 0.83
N LEU A 213 -28.96 -16.39 1.11
CA LEU A 213 -30.23 -15.67 1.34
C LEU A 213 -31.02 -15.46 0.05
N TRP A 214 -30.37 -15.24 -1.09
CA TRP A 214 -31.05 -15.08 -2.38
C TRP A 214 -31.69 -16.40 -2.81
N SER A 215 -30.94 -17.50 -2.76
CA SER A 215 -31.40 -18.83 -3.12
C SER A 215 -32.25 -19.51 -2.04
N MET A 216 -32.27 -18.96 -0.82
CA MET A 216 -32.83 -19.58 0.39
C MET A 216 -32.29 -21.01 0.61
N SER A 217 -31.01 -21.23 0.34
CA SER A 217 -30.39 -22.55 0.36
C SER A 217 -28.94 -22.53 0.87
N ILE A 218 -28.48 -23.65 1.41
CA ILE A 218 -27.05 -23.83 1.77
C ILE A 218 -26.20 -24.01 0.51
N ALA A 219 -26.77 -24.55 -0.57
CA ALA A 219 -26.03 -24.75 -1.82
C ALA A 219 -25.64 -23.42 -2.49
N GLY A 220 -26.45 -22.38 -2.32
CA GLY A 220 -26.11 -21.02 -2.76
C GLY A 220 -25.28 -20.22 -1.76
N ALA A 221 -24.99 -20.77 -0.58
CA ALA A 221 -24.11 -20.15 0.41
C ALA A 221 -22.66 -20.65 0.26
#